data_AF-A0A9D6X892-F1
#
_entry.id   AF-A0A9D6X892-F1
#
_cell.length_a   1.000
_cell.length_b   1.000
_cell.length_c   1.000
_cell.angle_alpha   90.00
_cell.angle_beta   90.00
_cell.angle_gamma   90.00
#
_symmetry.space_group_name_H-M   'P 1'
#
loop_
_entity.id
_entity.type
_entity.pdbx_description
1 polymer ?
#
loop_
_entity_poly.entity_id
_entity_poly.type
_entity_poly.pdbx_seq_one_letter_code
_entity_poly.pdbx_strand_id
1 'polypeptide(L)'
;MGKGRQYFGDGLAYLNPSDLKGKLIVIEGTDGVGRSTHIELLQEWLEVQGYGVITTGWTRSSLMSKTIDIAKQGNILDHWSLSLLYATDFADRLEHQIIPALRSGFIVLADRYIYTAFARDTVRSGDPAWIRDVFGFALVPDLVCYLRIDADTLALRVLESSAMNYWESGMDMRVGTDLYDSFKKYQAQLIEEFDKMAEEFKFEVVDARKSLEEIQEFLRAKIQPLLRNGRNRGLARVPAPAGAATEGS
;
A
#
# COMPACT_ATOMS: atom_id res chain seq x y z
N MET A 1 17.33 19.81 3.22
CA MET A 1 16.54 19.20 4.31
C MET A 1 15.46 18.35 3.67
N GLY A 2 15.52 17.02 3.79
CA GLY A 2 14.42 16.17 3.31
C GLY A 2 13.19 16.43 4.16
N LYS A 3 12.03 16.72 3.54
CA LYS A 3 10.76 16.82 4.27
C LYS A 3 10.60 15.55 5.12
N GLY A 4 10.35 15.72 6.42
CA GLY A 4 10.05 14.58 7.31
C GLY A 4 8.81 13.84 6.79
N ARG A 5 8.61 12.59 7.22
CA ARG A 5 7.38 11.86 6.94
C ARG A 5 6.18 12.66 7.44
N GLN A 6 5.04 12.54 6.77
CA GLN A 6 3.82 13.29 7.07
C GLN A 6 2.64 12.32 7.17
N TYR A 7 1.54 12.81 7.73
CA TYR A 7 0.22 12.16 7.63
C TYR A 7 -0.59 12.81 6.51
N PHE A 8 -1.66 12.16 6.07
CA PHE A 8 -2.60 12.75 5.11
C PHE A 8 -3.46 13.86 5.72
N GLY A 9 -3.79 13.76 7.01
CA GLY A 9 -4.51 14.75 7.80
C GLY A 9 -3.86 14.96 9.16
N ASP A 10 -4.67 14.98 10.22
CA ASP A 10 -4.22 15.31 11.59
C ASP A 10 -3.29 14.25 12.22
N GLY A 11 -3.23 13.04 11.65
CA GLY A 11 -2.32 12.01 12.10
C GLY A 11 -2.65 11.43 13.47
N LEU A 12 -1.62 10.86 14.12
CA LEU A 12 -1.71 10.30 15.46
C LEU A 12 -0.92 11.21 16.42
N ALA A 13 -1.64 11.88 17.33
CA ALA A 13 -1.08 12.94 18.18
C ALA A 13 0.13 12.51 19.04
N TYR A 14 0.22 11.23 19.37
CA TYR A 14 1.28 10.68 20.22
C TYR A 14 2.54 10.26 19.42
N LEU A 15 2.48 10.26 18.08
CA LEU A 15 3.56 9.76 17.22
C LEU A 15 4.12 10.86 16.31
N ASN A 16 5.37 11.22 16.55
CA ASN A 16 6.12 12.08 15.65
C ASN A 16 6.66 11.29 14.45
N PRO A 17 6.25 11.59 13.20
CA PRO A 17 6.72 10.87 12.02
C PRO A 17 8.24 10.91 11.81
N SER A 18 8.95 11.90 12.38
CA SER A 18 10.41 11.97 12.26
C SER A 18 11.15 10.82 12.96
N ASP A 19 10.49 10.15 13.90
CA ASP A 19 11.06 9.03 14.65
C ASP A 19 11.05 7.74 13.84
N LEU A 20 10.27 7.69 12.76
CA LEU A 20 10.13 6.55 11.89
C LEU A 20 11.26 6.54 10.85
N LYS A 21 12.26 5.66 11.05
CA LYS A 21 13.47 5.61 10.20
C LYS A 21 13.35 4.65 9.01
N GLY A 22 12.43 3.69 9.09
CA GLY A 22 12.15 2.71 8.04
C GLY A 22 11.47 3.32 6.82
N LYS A 23 11.20 2.50 5.81
CA LYS A 23 10.59 2.93 4.54
C LYS A 23 9.24 2.28 4.32
N LEU A 24 8.24 3.07 3.96
CA LEU A 24 6.91 2.58 3.60
C LEU A 24 6.77 2.64 2.09
N ILE A 25 6.69 1.47 1.45
CA ILE A 25 6.55 1.33 0.00
C ILE A 25 5.25 0.59 -0.27
N VAL A 26 4.39 1.20 -1.08
CA VAL A 26 3.08 0.66 -1.42
C VAL A 26 3.09 0.17 -2.85
N ILE A 27 2.53 -1.03 -3.07
CA ILE A 27 2.20 -1.53 -4.41
C ILE A 27 0.66 -1.50 -4.54
N GLU A 28 0.16 -0.64 -5.42
CA GLU A 28 -1.27 -0.45 -5.70
C GLU A 28 -1.70 -1.06 -7.04
N GLY A 29 -3.00 -1.31 -7.17
CA GLY A 29 -3.65 -1.70 -8.42
C GLY A 29 -5.02 -2.34 -8.22
N THR A 30 -5.67 -2.76 -9.30
CA THR A 30 -6.97 -3.47 -9.27
C THR A 30 -6.82 -4.96 -8.96
N ASP A 31 -7.87 -5.60 -8.41
CA ASP A 31 -7.84 -7.02 -8.03
C ASP A 31 -7.46 -7.90 -9.24
N GLY A 32 -6.52 -8.84 -9.07
CA GLY A 32 -6.04 -9.72 -10.16
C GLY A 32 -4.84 -9.19 -10.98
N VAL A 33 -4.28 -8.01 -10.67
CA VAL A 33 -3.14 -7.46 -11.44
C VAL A 33 -1.78 -8.11 -11.14
N GLY A 34 -1.67 -8.98 -10.12
CA GLY A 34 -0.43 -9.69 -9.78
C GLY A 34 0.43 -9.06 -8.67
N ARG A 35 -0.11 -8.12 -7.88
CA ARG A 35 0.63 -7.43 -6.80
C ARG A 35 1.33 -8.37 -5.82
N SER A 36 0.64 -9.44 -5.38
CA SER A 36 1.18 -10.38 -4.38
C SER A 36 2.47 -11.02 -4.86
N THR A 37 2.50 -11.50 -6.11
CA THR A 37 3.69 -12.03 -6.76
C THR A 37 4.81 -10.98 -6.81
N HIS A 38 4.47 -9.73 -7.12
CA HIS A 38 5.48 -8.68 -7.14
C HIS A 38 6.05 -8.35 -5.76
N ILE A 39 5.22 -8.39 -4.73
CA ILE A 39 5.63 -8.17 -3.33
C ILE A 39 6.55 -9.27 -2.83
N GLU A 40 6.24 -10.54 -3.11
CA GLU A 40 7.08 -11.67 -2.73
C GLU A 40 8.49 -11.54 -3.34
N LEU A 41 8.56 -11.29 -4.65
CA LEU A 41 9.83 -11.11 -5.36
C LEU A 41 10.62 -9.86 -4.92
N LEU A 42 9.93 -8.80 -4.50
CA LEU A 42 10.56 -7.61 -3.94
C LEU A 42 11.06 -7.86 -2.52
N GLN A 43 10.32 -8.60 -1.70
CA GLN A 43 10.73 -8.98 -0.36
C GLN A 43 12.02 -9.79 -0.42
N GLU A 44 12.05 -10.87 -1.21
CA GLU A 44 13.25 -11.70 -1.39
C GLU A 44 14.44 -10.87 -1.85
N TRP A 45 14.25 -10.01 -2.85
CA TRP A 45 15.31 -9.15 -3.36
C TRP A 45 15.86 -8.22 -2.27
N LEU A 46 15.00 -7.55 -1.50
CA LEU A 46 15.40 -6.63 -0.44
C LEU A 46 16.10 -7.35 0.72
N GLU A 47 15.64 -8.54 1.09
CA GLU A 47 16.28 -9.38 2.12
C GLU A 47 17.68 -9.81 1.69
N VAL A 48 17.86 -10.23 0.42
CA VAL A 48 19.18 -10.53 -0.16
C VAL A 48 20.10 -9.31 -0.16
N GLN A 49 19.55 -8.09 -0.29
CA GLN A 49 20.31 -6.84 -0.16
C GLN A 49 20.65 -6.45 1.29
N GLY A 50 20.20 -7.24 2.27
CA GLY A 50 20.50 -7.08 3.70
C GLY A 50 19.55 -6.13 4.45
N TYR A 51 18.34 -5.89 3.93
CA TYR A 51 17.34 -5.08 4.63
C TYR A 51 16.39 -5.97 5.43
N GLY A 52 15.97 -5.49 6.60
CA GLY A 52 14.81 -6.05 7.30
C GLY A 52 13.54 -5.62 6.58
N VAL A 53 12.70 -6.58 6.19
CA VAL A 53 11.47 -6.35 5.44
C VAL A 53 10.29 -6.96 6.18
N ILE A 54 9.17 -6.25 6.20
CA ILE A 54 7.87 -6.84 6.52
C ILE A 54 6.90 -6.58 5.37
N THR A 55 5.96 -7.49 5.20
CA THR A 55 4.83 -7.31 4.29
C THR A 55 3.54 -7.11 5.08
N THR A 56 2.66 -6.25 4.57
CA THR A 56 1.31 -6.08 5.08
C THR A 56 0.35 -5.98 3.90
N GLY A 57 -0.92 -6.31 4.10
CA GLY A 57 -1.90 -6.28 3.01
C GLY A 57 -3.28 -5.82 3.46
N TRP A 58 -4.10 -5.40 2.50
CA TRP A 58 -5.48 -5.01 2.73
C TRP A 58 -6.28 -6.12 3.42
N THR A 59 -7.09 -5.77 4.43
CA THR A 59 -7.95 -6.73 5.16
C THR A 59 -7.19 -7.90 5.78
N ARG A 60 -5.94 -7.66 6.23
CA ARG A 60 -5.08 -8.66 6.88
C ARG A 60 -4.77 -8.35 8.35
N SER A 61 -5.54 -7.48 9.00
CA SER A 61 -5.43 -7.33 10.46
C SER A 61 -5.83 -8.64 11.14
N SER A 62 -5.16 -8.98 12.24
CA SER A 62 -5.56 -10.11 13.08
C SER A 62 -6.92 -9.85 13.74
N LEU A 63 -7.22 -8.58 14.00
CA LEU A 63 -8.44 -8.14 14.65
C LEU A 63 -9.67 -8.20 13.72
N MET A 64 -9.58 -7.68 12.50
CA MET A 64 -10.75 -7.41 11.64
C MET A 64 -10.87 -8.27 10.38
N SER A 65 -9.80 -8.92 9.91
CA SER A 65 -9.84 -9.71 8.67
C SER A 65 -11.03 -10.68 8.59
N LYS A 66 -11.18 -11.55 9.59
CA LYS A 66 -12.29 -12.53 9.66
C LYS A 66 -13.66 -11.86 9.78
N THR A 67 -13.75 -10.78 10.54
CA THR A 67 -15.00 -10.05 10.75
C THR A 67 -15.49 -9.42 9.45
N ILE A 68 -14.57 -8.86 8.66
CA ILE A 68 -14.87 -8.29 7.35
C ILE A 68 -15.35 -9.38 6.40
N ASP A 69 -14.69 -10.54 6.38
CA ASP A 69 -15.12 -11.67 5.56
C ASP A 69 -16.54 -12.14 5.93
N ILE A 70 -16.84 -12.28 7.22
CA ILE A 70 -18.18 -12.65 7.69
C ILE A 70 -19.20 -11.58 7.31
N ALA A 71 -18.90 -10.30 7.53
CA ALA A 71 -19.82 -9.20 7.23
C ALA A 71 -20.17 -9.13 5.73
N LYS A 72 -19.24 -9.54 4.86
CA LYS A 72 -19.44 -9.62 3.40
C LYS A 72 -20.30 -10.82 2.96
N GLN A 73 -20.48 -11.86 3.77
CA GLN A 73 -21.17 -13.11 3.39
C GLN A 73 -22.69 -12.96 3.18
N GLY A 74 -23.29 -11.82 3.51
CA GLY A 74 -24.71 -11.54 3.29
C GLY A 74 -25.03 -10.60 2.13
N ASN A 75 -24.03 -9.93 1.54
CA ASN A 75 -24.22 -8.86 0.55
C ASN A 75 -25.22 -7.77 1.00
N ILE A 76 -25.26 -7.47 2.30
CA ILE A 76 -26.16 -6.47 2.92
C ILE A 76 -25.43 -5.22 3.43
N LEU A 77 -24.10 -5.20 3.40
CA LEU A 77 -23.32 -4.05 3.86
C LEU A 77 -23.54 -2.86 2.95
N ASP A 78 -23.89 -1.73 3.54
CA ASP A 78 -23.80 -0.44 2.87
C ASP A 78 -22.33 0.00 2.76
N HIS A 79 -22.07 0.99 1.90
CA HIS A 79 -20.72 1.46 1.62
C HIS A 79 -20.05 2.15 2.83
N TRP A 80 -20.81 2.88 3.67
CA TRP A 80 -20.27 3.54 4.86
C TRP A 80 -19.77 2.51 5.87
N SER A 81 -20.59 1.50 6.16
CA SER A 81 -20.25 0.39 7.05
C SER A 81 -19.00 -0.35 6.56
N LEU A 82 -18.93 -0.63 5.26
CA LEU A 82 -17.76 -1.28 4.65
C LEU A 82 -16.49 -0.41 4.76
N SER A 83 -16.59 0.89 4.48
CA SER A 83 -15.48 1.84 4.58
C SER A 83 -14.94 1.99 6.01
N LEU A 84 -15.83 2.03 7.02
CA LEU A 84 -15.43 2.07 8.43
C LEU A 84 -14.81 0.76 8.93
N LEU A 85 -15.29 -0.39 8.44
CA LEU A 85 -14.64 -1.67 8.70
C LEU A 85 -13.21 -1.70 8.13
N TYR A 86 -13.01 -1.18 6.92
CA TYR A 86 -11.67 -1.02 6.34
C TYR A 86 -10.79 -0.05 7.11
N ALA A 87 -11.33 1.07 7.58
CA ALA A 87 -10.60 2.01 8.42
C ALA A 87 -10.15 1.36 9.73
N THR A 88 -11.02 0.54 10.35
CA THR A 88 -10.72 -0.20 11.58
C THR A 88 -9.62 -1.24 11.36
N ASP A 89 -9.69 -2.03 10.28
CA ASP A 89 -8.63 -2.97 9.90
C ASP A 89 -7.29 -2.26 9.68
N PHE A 90 -7.32 -1.11 9.00
CA PHE A 90 -6.12 -0.36 8.70
C PHE A 90 -5.51 0.27 9.95
N ALA A 91 -6.33 0.82 10.85
CA ALA A 91 -5.86 1.35 12.13
C ALA A 91 -5.10 0.28 12.95
N ASP A 92 -5.65 -0.94 13.03
CA ASP A 92 -4.99 -2.06 13.71
C ASP A 92 -3.63 -2.41 13.08
N ARG A 93 -3.57 -2.52 11.74
CA ARG A 93 -2.30 -2.80 11.03
C ARG A 93 -1.30 -1.67 11.19
N LEU A 94 -1.77 -0.42 11.16
CA LEU A 94 -0.92 0.75 11.30
C LEU A 94 -0.22 0.74 12.66
N GLU A 95 -0.98 0.53 13.74
CA GLU A 95 -0.50 0.50 15.12
C GLU A 95 0.39 -0.70 15.43
N HIS A 96 -0.03 -1.90 15.02
CA HIS A 96 0.60 -3.13 15.49
C HIS A 96 1.64 -3.71 14.53
N GLN A 97 1.68 -3.26 13.26
CA GLN A 97 2.62 -3.78 12.25
C GLN A 97 3.48 -2.67 11.64
N ILE A 98 2.84 -1.66 11.06
CA ILE A 98 3.53 -0.66 10.23
C ILE A 98 4.40 0.27 11.08
N ILE A 99 3.81 0.92 12.09
CA ILE A 99 4.54 1.87 12.96
C ILE A 99 5.73 1.20 13.67
N PRO A 100 5.59 0.03 14.33
CA PRO A 100 6.70 -0.63 15.01
C PRO A 100 7.84 -1.01 14.06
N ALA A 101 7.52 -1.49 12.86
CA ALA A 101 8.52 -1.84 11.85
C ALA A 101 9.26 -0.59 11.35
N LEU A 102 8.53 0.48 11.04
CA LEU A 102 9.13 1.73 10.60
C LEU A 102 9.98 2.39 11.69
N ARG A 103 9.59 2.29 12.97
CA ARG A 103 10.44 2.71 14.11
C ARG A 103 11.74 1.93 14.15
N SER A 104 11.68 0.63 13.89
CA SER A 104 12.83 -0.28 13.89
C SER A 104 13.72 -0.17 12.64
N GLY A 105 13.39 0.72 11.70
CA GLY A 105 14.19 0.91 10.48
C GLY A 105 13.87 -0.08 9.35
N PHE A 106 12.83 -0.91 9.49
CA PHE A 106 12.46 -1.90 8.48
C PHE A 106 11.83 -1.24 7.24
N ILE A 107 11.90 -1.97 6.13
CA ILE A 107 11.10 -1.68 4.94
C ILE A 107 9.75 -2.37 5.10
N VAL A 108 8.67 -1.60 4.96
CA VAL A 108 7.31 -2.10 4.93
C VAL A 108 6.84 -2.09 3.48
N LEU A 109 6.60 -3.28 2.92
CA LEU A 109 5.94 -3.47 1.63
C LEU A 109 4.44 -3.67 1.87
N ALA A 110 3.61 -2.75 1.37
CA ALA A 110 2.16 -2.84 1.51
C ALA A 110 1.49 -3.28 0.20
N ASP A 111 0.78 -4.42 0.25
CA ASP A 111 -0.17 -4.86 -0.79
C ASP A 111 -1.48 -4.08 -0.60
N ARG A 112 -1.61 -3.00 -1.38
CA ARG A 112 -2.61 -1.95 -1.21
C ARG A 112 -2.46 -1.13 0.07
N TYR A 113 -2.93 0.11 0.00
CA TYR A 113 -2.97 1.06 1.10
C TYR A 113 -4.31 1.83 1.08
N ILE A 114 -4.39 2.98 1.73
CA ILE A 114 -5.63 3.76 1.86
C ILE A 114 -6.23 4.20 0.51
N TYR A 115 -5.42 4.26 -0.55
CA TYR A 115 -5.89 4.60 -1.89
C TYR A 115 -6.93 3.60 -2.40
N THR A 116 -6.81 2.33 -2.04
CA THR A 116 -7.85 1.33 -2.33
C THR A 116 -9.18 1.68 -1.66
N ALA A 117 -9.19 2.22 -0.44
CA ALA A 117 -10.43 2.70 0.19
C ALA A 117 -10.97 3.95 -0.52
N PHE A 118 -10.11 4.92 -0.85
CA PHE A 118 -10.52 6.14 -1.56
C PHE A 118 -11.21 5.82 -2.89
N ALA A 119 -10.61 4.97 -3.71
CA ALA A 119 -11.20 4.55 -4.98
C ALA A 119 -12.52 3.79 -4.76
N ARG A 120 -12.53 2.80 -3.86
CA ARG A 120 -13.71 1.94 -3.65
C ARG A 120 -14.91 2.69 -3.07
N ASP A 121 -14.68 3.66 -2.20
CA ASP A 121 -15.75 4.48 -1.60
C ASP A 121 -16.26 5.53 -2.60
N THR A 122 -15.36 6.23 -3.29
CA THR A 122 -15.72 7.23 -4.30
C THR A 122 -16.54 6.62 -5.44
N VAL A 123 -16.13 5.46 -5.95
CA VAL A 123 -16.88 4.73 -6.99
C VAL A 123 -18.28 4.34 -6.51
N ARG A 124 -18.45 4.07 -5.21
CA ARG A 124 -19.75 3.80 -4.57
C ARG A 124 -20.54 5.05 -4.23
N SER A 125 -20.23 6.18 -4.86
CA SER A 125 -20.87 7.49 -4.63
C SER A 125 -20.68 8.03 -3.21
N GLY A 126 -19.63 7.58 -2.51
CA GLY A 126 -19.19 8.20 -1.26
C GLY A 126 -18.61 9.59 -1.50
N ASP A 127 -18.68 10.43 -0.48
CA ASP A 127 -18.04 11.75 -0.52
C ASP A 127 -16.51 11.59 -0.44
N PRO A 128 -15.75 11.99 -1.49
CA PRO A 128 -14.29 11.84 -1.50
C PRO A 128 -13.59 12.64 -0.40
N ALA A 129 -14.21 13.69 0.14
CA ALA A 129 -13.67 14.43 1.29
C ALA A 129 -13.80 13.60 2.57
N TRP A 130 -14.98 13.03 2.81
CA TRP A 130 -15.25 12.23 4.00
C TRP A 130 -14.29 11.04 4.13
N ILE A 131 -14.08 10.25 3.07
CA ILE A 131 -13.21 9.08 3.16
C ILE A 131 -11.75 9.47 3.39
N ARG A 132 -11.31 10.60 2.80
CA ARG A 132 -9.96 11.14 3.05
C ARG A 132 -9.81 11.57 4.51
N ASP A 133 -10.81 12.21 5.09
CA ASP A 133 -10.82 12.60 6.51
C ASP A 133 -10.78 11.38 7.43
N VAL A 134 -11.59 10.34 7.14
CA VAL A 134 -11.59 9.08 7.89
C VAL A 134 -10.20 8.46 7.97
N PHE A 135 -9.45 8.47 6.86
CA PHE A 135 -8.07 7.94 6.80
C PHE A 135 -6.99 9.00 7.03
N GLY A 136 -7.33 10.20 7.51
CA GLY A 136 -6.37 11.29 7.75
C GLY A 136 -5.24 10.92 8.73
N PHE A 137 -5.46 9.88 9.54
CA PHE A 137 -4.45 9.32 10.44
C PHE A 137 -3.34 8.49 9.75
N ALA A 138 -3.49 8.20 8.45
CA ALA A 138 -2.54 7.37 7.70
C ALA A 138 -1.23 8.10 7.41
N LEU A 139 -0.12 7.35 7.42
CA LEU A 139 1.20 7.87 7.05
C LEU A 139 1.32 7.99 5.52
N VAL A 140 1.89 9.09 5.05
CA VAL A 140 2.25 9.25 3.64
C VAL A 140 3.39 8.27 3.29
N PRO A 141 3.20 7.37 2.31
CA PRO A 141 4.26 6.45 1.87
C PRO A 141 5.47 7.17 1.29
N ASP A 142 6.66 6.55 1.38
CA ASP A 142 7.86 7.04 0.69
C ASP A 142 7.79 6.82 -0.83
N LEU A 143 7.03 5.81 -1.26
CA LEU A 143 6.81 5.45 -2.66
C LEU A 143 5.50 4.68 -2.80
N VAL A 144 4.78 4.98 -3.87
CA VAL A 144 3.62 4.22 -4.32
C VAL A 144 3.88 3.82 -5.77
N CYS A 145 3.92 2.52 -6.03
CA CYS A 145 3.98 1.98 -7.39
C CYS A 145 2.60 1.48 -7.78
N TYR A 146 2.06 1.98 -8.89
CA TYR A 146 0.75 1.59 -9.38
C TYR A 146 0.90 0.67 -10.60
N LEU A 147 0.47 -0.58 -10.44
CA LEU A 147 0.37 -1.57 -11.51
C LEU A 147 -0.92 -1.29 -12.28
N ARG A 148 -0.81 -0.53 -13.37
CA ARG A 148 -1.93 -0.08 -14.19
C ARG A 148 -2.23 -1.11 -15.29
N ILE A 149 -3.50 -1.45 -15.44
CA ILE A 149 -4.02 -2.35 -16.48
C ILE A 149 -5.39 -1.86 -16.92
N ASP A 150 -5.76 -2.09 -18.17
CA ASP A 150 -7.12 -1.83 -18.65
C ASP A 150 -8.12 -2.90 -18.20
N ALA A 151 -9.40 -2.52 -18.11
CA ALA A 151 -10.45 -3.38 -17.59
C ALA A 151 -10.69 -4.64 -18.45
N ASP A 152 -10.53 -4.54 -19.78
CA ASP A 152 -10.75 -5.67 -20.69
C ASP A 152 -9.66 -6.73 -20.49
N THR A 153 -8.39 -6.33 -20.44
CA THR A 153 -7.27 -7.26 -20.16
C THR A 153 -7.38 -7.85 -18.75
N LEU A 154 -7.79 -7.05 -17.76
CA LEU A 154 -7.99 -7.51 -16.39
C LEU A 154 -9.08 -8.59 -16.31
N ALA A 155 -10.21 -8.37 -16.97
CA ALA A 155 -11.33 -9.30 -16.96
C ALA A 155 -10.93 -10.67 -17.51
N LEU A 156 -10.13 -10.72 -18.58
CA LEU A 156 -9.59 -11.96 -19.12
C LEU A 156 -8.70 -12.69 -18.10
N ARG A 157 -7.77 -11.98 -17.46
CA ARG A 157 -6.89 -12.57 -16.43
C ARG A 157 -7.66 -13.14 -15.24
N VAL A 158 -8.70 -12.43 -14.79
CA VAL A 158 -9.53 -12.91 -13.67
C VAL A 158 -10.25 -14.19 -14.06
N LEU A 159 -10.86 -14.24 -15.26
CA LEU A 159 -11.55 -15.44 -15.75
C LEU A 159 -10.64 -16.67 -15.88
N GLU A 160 -9.36 -16.48 -16.21
CA GLU A 160 -8.38 -17.57 -16.32
C GLU A 160 -7.87 -18.07 -14.96
N SER A 161 -7.82 -17.20 -13.95
CA SER A 161 -7.17 -17.48 -12.67
C SER A 161 -8.12 -17.79 -11.52
N SER A 162 -9.35 -17.26 -11.55
CA SER A 162 -10.29 -17.37 -10.43
C SER A 162 -11.73 -17.09 -10.86
N ALA A 163 -12.67 -17.20 -9.92
CA ALA A 163 -14.05 -16.79 -10.14
C ALA A 163 -14.25 -15.31 -9.76
N MET A 164 -15.01 -14.57 -10.56
CA MET A 164 -15.40 -13.20 -10.24
C MET A 164 -16.22 -13.13 -8.94
N ASN A 165 -15.78 -12.29 -8.00
CA ASN A 165 -16.44 -12.09 -6.70
C ASN A 165 -17.51 -10.99 -6.78
N TYR A 166 -18.63 -11.14 -6.06
CA TYR A 166 -19.71 -10.16 -5.94
C TYR A 166 -19.21 -8.71 -5.71
N TRP A 167 -18.35 -8.51 -4.71
CA TRP A 167 -17.86 -7.19 -4.30
C TRP A 167 -16.80 -6.62 -5.25
N GLU A 168 -15.98 -7.49 -5.82
CA GLU A 168 -14.96 -7.11 -6.82
C GLU A 168 -15.57 -6.84 -8.19
N SER A 169 -16.81 -7.28 -8.40
CA SER A 169 -17.58 -7.04 -9.61
C SER A 169 -18.55 -5.85 -9.48
N GLY A 170 -18.55 -5.16 -8.34
CA GLY A 170 -19.45 -4.02 -8.07
C GLY A 170 -20.93 -4.39 -8.13
N MET A 171 -21.29 -5.64 -7.83
CA MET A 171 -22.67 -6.13 -7.93
C MET A 171 -23.62 -5.42 -6.95
N ASP A 172 -23.09 -4.88 -5.86
CA ASP A 172 -23.81 -4.02 -4.92
C ASP A 172 -24.32 -2.74 -5.58
N MET A 173 -23.60 -2.23 -6.58
CA MET A 173 -23.91 -1.00 -7.28
C MET A 173 -24.89 -1.18 -8.45
N ARG A 174 -25.13 -2.43 -8.90
CA ARG A 174 -26.03 -2.76 -10.01
C ARG A 174 -25.73 -1.99 -11.30
N VAL A 175 -24.44 -1.83 -11.63
CA VAL A 175 -23.98 -1.04 -12.79
C VAL A 175 -23.98 -1.82 -14.11
N GLY A 176 -24.01 -3.15 -14.06
CA GLY A 176 -23.99 -4.03 -15.23
C GLY A 176 -25.25 -4.87 -15.42
N THR A 177 -25.38 -5.44 -16.62
CA THR A 177 -26.49 -6.37 -16.97
C THR A 177 -26.26 -7.79 -16.45
N ASP A 178 -24.99 -8.15 -16.27
CA ASP A 178 -24.55 -9.43 -15.73
C ASP A 178 -23.25 -9.23 -14.93
N LEU A 179 -22.72 -10.33 -14.37
CA LEU A 179 -21.51 -10.30 -13.53
C LEU A 179 -20.29 -9.76 -14.28
N TYR A 180 -20.12 -10.14 -15.55
CA TYR A 180 -18.97 -9.76 -16.36
C TYR A 180 -19.04 -8.29 -16.77
N ASP A 181 -20.19 -7.83 -17.25
CA ASP A 181 -20.41 -6.42 -17.59
C ASP A 181 -20.27 -5.52 -16.35
N SER A 182 -20.83 -5.95 -15.22
CA SER A 182 -20.70 -5.23 -13.94
C SER A 182 -19.24 -5.14 -13.51
N PHE A 183 -18.51 -6.25 -13.56
CA PHE A 183 -17.08 -6.28 -13.26
C PHE A 183 -16.30 -5.28 -14.11
N LYS A 184 -16.48 -5.30 -15.44
CA LYS A 184 -15.75 -4.39 -16.31
C LYS A 184 -16.04 -2.92 -16.01
N LYS A 185 -17.32 -2.57 -15.84
CA LYS A 185 -17.72 -1.18 -15.55
C LYS A 185 -17.17 -0.71 -14.21
N TYR A 186 -17.29 -1.54 -13.17
CA TYR A 186 -16.77 -1.22 -11.85
C TYR A 186 -15.24 -1.09 -11.84
N GLN A 187 -14.52 -2.03 -12.46
CA GLN A 187 -13.06 -1.95 -12.54
C GLN A 187 -12.60 -0.77 -13.39
N ALA A 188 -13.31 -0.40 -14.46
CA ALA A 188 -13.02 0.79 -15.25
C ALA A 188 -13.12 2.08 -14.40
N GLN A 189 -14.17 2.19 -13.57
CA GLN A 189 -14.34 3.32 -12.64
C GLN A 189 -13.22 3.34 -11.58
N LEU A 190 -12.84 2.17 -11.03
CA LEU A 190 -11.71 2.08 -10.10
C LEU A 190 -10.39 2.52 -10.75
N ILE A 191 -10.12 2.08 -11.98
CA ILE A 191 -8.92 2.48 -12.74
C ILE A 191 -8.89 4.00 -12.93
N GLU A 192 -10.03 4.60 -13.27
CA GLU A 192 -10.13 6.06 -13.40
C GLU A 192 -9.79 6.79 -12.10
N GLU A 193 -10.29 6.31 -10.96
CA GLU A 193 -9.95 6.89 -9.65
C GLU A 193 -8.47 6.69 -9.28
N PHE A 194 -7.89 5.52 -9.61
CA PHE A 194 -6.45 5.30 -9.42
C PHE A 194 -5.61 6.19 -10.33
N ASP A 195 -6.03 6.44 -11.58
CA ASP A 195 -5.35 7.34 -12.51
C ASP A 195 -5.36 8.78 -11.97
N LYS A 196 -6.50 9.27 -11.47
CA LYS A 196 -6.60 10.58 -10.81
C LYS A 196 -5.66 10.67 -9.60
N MET A 197 -5.68 9.65 -8.74
CA MET A 197 -4.80 9.59 -7.57
C MET A 197 -3.32 9.47 -7.94
N ALA A 198 -2.98 8.81 -9.05
CA ALA A 198 -1.62 8.73 -9.54
C ALA A 198 -1.09 10.12 -9.92
N GLU A 199 -1.91 10.97 -10.50
CA GLU A 199 -1.57 12.36 -10.78
C GLU A 199 -1.52 13.22 -9.50
N GLU A 200 -2.49 13.07 -8.60
CA GLU A 200 -2.60 13.80 -7.32
C GLU A 200 -1.39 13.52 -6.41
N PHE A 201 -1.12 12.23 -6.16
CA PHE A 201 -0.12 11.76 -5.20
C PHE A 201 1.21 11.36 -5.83
N LYS A 202 1.36 11.53 -7.15
CA LYS A 202 2.59 11.24 -7.91
C LYS A 202 3.02 9.78 -7.80
N PHE A 203 2.11 8.86 -8.10
CA PHE A 203 2.45 7.44 -8.15
C PHE A 203 3.45 7.15 -9.28
N GLU A 204 4.29 6.15 -9.06
CA GLU A 204 5.13 5.56 -10.10
C GLU A 204 4.32 4.50 -10.84
N VAL A 205 3.87 4.82 -12.05
CA VAL A 205 2.94 3.98 -12.81
C VAL A 205 3.71 3.02 -13.73
N VAL A 206 3.34 1.74 -13.70
CA VAL A 206 3.86 0.71 -14.59
C VAL A 206 2.72 -0.01 -15.30
N ASP A 207 2.91 -0.26 -16.60
CA ASP A 207 1.99 -1.07 -17.38
C ASP A 207 2.09 -2.54 -16.95
N ALA A 208 1.04 -3.06 -16.33
CA ALA A 208 0.99 -4.42 -15.79
C ALA A 208 0.73 -5.49 -16.86
N ARG A 209 0.66 -5.11 -18.14
CA ARG A 209 0.62 -6.05 -19.29
C ARG A 209 2.00 -6.54 -19.70
N LYS A 210 3.05 -5.86 -19.25
CA LYS A 210 4.45 -6.23 -19.47
C LYS A 210 4.80 -7.57 -18.81
N SER A 211 5.98 -8.09 -19.14
CA SER A 211 6.47 -9.32 -18.51
C SER A 211 6.74 -9.09 -17.01
N LEU A 212 6.74 -10.19 -16.25
CA LEU A 212 7.05 -10.18 -14.82
C LEU A 212 8.42 -9.55 -14.56
N GLU A 213 9.41 -9.86 -15.40
CA GLU A 213 10.78 -9.34 -15.32
C GLU A 213 10.82 -7.83 -15.55
N GLU A 214 10.14 -7.33 -16.58
CA GLU A 214 10.10 -5.90 -16.88
C GLU A 214 9.47 -5.09 -15.74
N ILE A 215 8.38 -5.60 -15.16
CA ILE A 215 7.72 -4.94 -14.03
C ILE A 215 8.63 -4.99 -12.80
N GLN A 216 9.27 -6.11 -12.52
CA GLN A 216 10.23 -6.23 -11.41
C GLN A 216 11.42 -5.27 -11.56
N GLU A 217 11.98 -5.16 -12.76
CA GLU A 217 13.06 -4.22 -13.04
C GLU A 217 12.64 -2.77 -12.80
N PHE A 218 11.44 -2.40 -13.27
CA PHE A 218 10.85 -1.08 -12.98
C PHE A 218 10.71 -0.83 -11.48
N LEU A 219 10.09 -1.76 -10.75
CA LEU A 219 9.86 -1.62 -9.30
C LEU A 219 11.18 -1.46 -8.54
N ARG A 220 12.17 -2.31 -8.84
CA ARG A 220 13.50 -2.24 -8.21
C ARG A 220 14.20 -0.92 -8.53
N ALA A 221 14.11 -0.43 -9.77
CA ALA A 221 14.70 0.84 -10.18
C ALA A 221 14.09 2.03 -9.42
N LYS A 222 12.79 1.99 -9.10
CA LYS A 222 12.11 3.03 -8.30
C LYS A 222 12.39 2.91 -6.80
N ILE A 223 12.58 1.70 -6.29
CA ILE A 223 12.88 1.47 -4.87
C ILE A 223 14.34 1.80 -4.53
N GLN A 224 15.30 1.49 -5.43
CA GLN A 224 16.73 1.61 -5.15
C GLN A 224 17.20 3.00 -4.66
N PRO A 225 16.70 4.14 -5.19
CA PRO A 225 17.03 5.47 -4.67
C PRO A 225 16.64 5.68 -3.20
N LEU A 226 15.55 5.07 -2.73
CA LEU A 226 15.10 5.20 -1.34
C LEU A 226 16.06 4.52 -0.37
N LEU A 227 16.71 3.44 -0.81
CA LEU A 227 17.63 2.64 -0.01
C LEU A 227 18.97 3.37 0.20
N ARG A 228 19.46 4.08 -0.82
CA ARG A 228 20.74 4.83 -0.77
C ARG A 228 20.72 5.98 0.24
N ASN A 229 19.57 6.64 0.38
CA ASN A 229 19.39 7.73 1.34
C ASN A 229 19.42 7.27 2.81
N GLY A 230 19.22 5.98 3.09
CA GLY A 230 19.33 5.41 4.43
C GLY A 230 20.77 5.11 4.86
N ARG A 231 21.64 4.67 3.94
CA ARG A 231 23.03 4.27 4.24
C ARG A 231 23.93 5.44 4.66
N ASN A 232 23.71 6.65 4.14
CA ASN A 232 24.53 7.83 4.47
C ASN A 232 24.31 8.42 5.87
N ARG A 233 23.30 7.96 6.63
CA ARG A 233 23.05 8.44 8.00
C ARG A 233 23.66 7.55 9.09
N GLY A 234 24.08 6.32 8.77
CA GLY A 234 24.49 5.30 9.76
C GLY A 234 26.00 5.14 9.96
N LEU A 235 26.85 5.84 9.20
CA LEU A 235 28.31 5.75 9.30
C LEU A 235 28.94 7.08 9.69
N ALA A 236 28.48 7.68 10.79
CA ALA A 236 29.35 8.58 11.53
C ALA A 236 30.44 7.71 12.17
N ARG A 237 31.66 7.76 11.63
CA ARG A 237 32.84 7.10 12.22
C ARG A 237 32.90 7.45 13.70
N VAL A 238 32.82 6.44 14.56
CA VAL A 238 33.19 6.58 15.98
C VAL A 238 34.64 7.08 16.00
N PRO A 239 34.95 8.24 16.61
CA PRO A 239 36.33 8.67 16.76
C PRO A 239 37.06 7.61 17.59
N ALA A 240 38.23 7.17 17.11
CA ALA A 240 39.07 6.26 17.86
C ALA A 240 39.36 6.87 19.25
N PRO A 241 39.34 6.07 20.34
CA PRO A 241 39.68 6.57 21.66
C PRO A 241 41.11 7.14 21.62
N ALA A 242 41.26 8.37 22.09
CA ALA A 242 42.56 9.00 22.24
C ALA A 242 43.44 8.11 23.11
N GLY A 243 44.57 7.68 22.57
CA GLY A 243 45.53 6.83 23.26
C GLY A 243 45.94 7.47 24.58
N ALA A 244 45.89 6.65 25.64
CA ALA A 244 46.45 7.00 26.94
C ALA A 244 47.94 7.34 26.75
N ALA A 245 48.29 8.59 27.04
CA ALA A 245 49.66 9.01 27.16
C ALA A 245 50.32 8.19 28.27
N THR A 246 51.41 7.53 27.90
CA THR A 246 52.40 7.00 28.81
C THR A 246 53.03 8.16 29.58
N GLU A 247 52.72 8.31 30.86
CA GLU A 247 53.59 9.03 31.79
C GLU A 247 54.49 8.01 32.47
N GLY A 248 55.76 8.04 32.08
CA GLY A 248 56.85 7.48 32.88
C GLY A 248 57.38 8.56 33.80
N SER A 249 57.46 8.25 35.09
CA SER A 249 58.45 8.72 36.07
C SER A 249 58.35 7.82 37.30
#